data_AF-A0A8D8C7W3-F1
#
_entry.id   AF-A0A8D8C7W3-F1
#
_cell.length_a   1.000
_cell.length_b   1.000
_cell.length_c   1.000
_cell.angle_alpha   90.00
_cell.angle_beta   90.00
_cell.angle_gamma   90.00
#
_symmetry.space_group_name_H-M   'P 1'
#
loop_
_entity.id
_entity.type
_entity.pdbx_description
1 polymer ?
#
loop_
_entity_poly.entity_id
_entity_poly.type
_entity_poly.pdbx_seq_one_letter_code
_entity_poly.pdbx_strand_id
1 'polypeptide(L)'
;MSSCACPMMPPVGATLAALCGGSQYMLFMGLLEVFIRSQCDLEDPCGRMKSKTTRNTDFEYDFIVVGGGSGGSVIASRLSEIKNWKVLLVEAGPDEPTGAQIPSMFLNYIGSDIDWKYNTEPEQYACLG
;
A
#
# COMPACT_ATOMS: atom_id res chain seq x y z
N MET A 1 24.29 -2.00 -6.61
CA MET A 1 23.20 -2.00 -5.61
C MET A 1 23.67 -1.15 -4.44
N SER A 2 23.25 0.11 -4.41
CA SER A 2 23.55 1.02 -3.31
C SER A 2 22.95 0.48 -2.02
N SER A 3 23.77 0.34 -0.98
CA SER A 3 23.34 -0.04 0.37
C SER A 3 22.25 0.91 0.84
N CYS A 4 21.01 0.44 0.84
CA CYS A 4 19.91 1.14 1.47
C CYS A 4 19.91 0.72 2.94
N ALA A 5 20.07 1.69 3.83
CA ALA A 5 20.29 1.47 5.27
C ALA A 5 19.03 1.03 6.03
N CYS A 6 18.05 0.44 5.33
CA CYS A 6 16.78 -0.02 5.87
C CYS A 6 16.14 0.98 6.85
N PRO A 7 15.78 2.17 6.36
CA PRO A 7 15.22 3.19 7.22
C PRO A 7 13.85 2.74 7.75
N MET A 8 13.61 2.95 9.04
CA MET A 8 12.26 2.86 9.61
C MET A 8 11.39 3.95 8.98
N MET A 9 10.47 3.55 8.10
CA MET A 9 9.49 4.46 7.49
C MET A 9 8.33 4.68 8.46
N PRO A 10 7.68 5.87 8.49
CA PRO A 10 6.49 6.09 9.29
C PRO A 10 5.37 5.10 8.91
N PRO A 11 4.47 4.74 9.85
CA PRO A 11 3.37 3.84 9.53
C PRO A 11 2.47 4.49 8.48
N VAL A 12 2.06 3.70 7.51
CA VAL A 12 1.07 4.10 6.50
C VAL A 12 -0.21 3.33 6.77
N GLY A 13 -1.35 4.03 6.78
CA GLY A 13 -2.65 3.42 7.09
C GLY A 13 -2.82 2.99 8.56
N ALA A 14 -3.74 2.05 8.78
CA ALA A 14 -4.11 1.59 10.12
C ALA A 14 -3.05 0.65 10.72
N THR A 15 -2.67 0.92 11.97
CA THR A 15 -1.68 0.15 12.73
C THR A 15 -2.23 -1.21 13.16
N LEU A 16 -1.34 -2.17 13.46
CA LEU A 16 -1.75 -3.49 13.97
C LEU A 16 -2.52 -3.36 15.29
N ALA A 17 -2.11 -2.41 16.14
CA ALA A 17 -2.78 -2.11 17.39
C ALA A 17 -4.19 -1.54 17.17
N ALA A 18 -4.39 -0.70 16.15
CA ALA A 18 -5.70 -0.15 15.84
C ALA A 18 -6.66 -1.19 15.24
N LEU A 19 -6.15 -2.11 14.41
CA LEU A 19 -6.97 -3.10 13.69
C LEU A 19 -7.34 -4.32 14.54
N CYS A 20 -6.45 -4.74 15.45
CA CYS A 20 -6.57 -6.01 16.17
C CYS A 20 -6.64 -5.82 17.70
N GLY A 21 -6.88 -4.60 18.18
CA GLY A 21 -6.74 -4.25 19.59
C GLY A 21 -8.06 -4.10 20.36
N GLY A 22 -8.40 -5.08 21.17
CA GLY A 22 -8.96 -4.77 22.50
C GLY A 22 -7.86 -4.12 23.36
N SER A 23 -8.22 -3.32 24.38
CA SER A 23 -7.24 -2.62 25.25
C SER A 23 -6.15 -3.53 25.84
N GLN A 24 -6.43 -4.83 25.95
CA GLN A 24 -5.56 -5.88 26.48
C GLN A 24 -4.36 -6.23 25.58
N TYR A 25 -4.47 -6.03 24.26
CA TYR A 25 -3.48 -6.49 23.27
C TYR A 25 -2.69 -5.36 22.60
N MET A 26 -3.00 -4.10 22.94
CA MET A 26 -2.40 -2.90 22.34
C MET A 26 -0.87 -2.91 22.39
N LEU A 27 -0.29 -3.25 23.54
CA LEU A 27 1.17 -3.28 23.72
C LEU A 27 1.81 -4.36 22.85
N PHE A 28 1.24 -5.57 22.85
CA PHE A 28 1.76 -6.66 22.06
C PHE A 28 1.71 -6.34 20.56
N MET A 29 0.57 -5.86 20.06
CA MET A 29 0.42 -5.52 18.65
C MET A 29 1.28 -4.33 18.22
N GLY A 30 1.49 -3.34 19.11
CA GLY A 30 2.41 -2.24 18.87
C GLY A 30 3.87 -2.71 18.78
N LEU A 31 4.31 -3.60 19.69
CA LEU A 31 5.66 -4.17 19.64
C LEU A 31 5.85 -5.05 18.40
N LEU A 32 4.84 -5.84 18.05
CA LEU A 32 4.86 -6.68 16.84
C LEU A 32 5.00 -5.82 15.58
N GLU A 33 4.27 -4.69 15.52
CA GLU A 33 4.38 -3.76 14.38
C GLU A 33 5.79 -3.17 14.27
N VAL A 34 6.37 -2.72 15.38
CA VAL A 34 7.76 -2.20 15.38
C VAL A 34 8.75 -3.30 14.97
N PHE A 35 8.54 -4.53 15.43
CA PHE A 35 9.37 -5.66 15.02
C PHE A 35 9.29 -5.91 13.52
N ILE A 36 8.09 -6.02 12.95
CA ILE A 36 7.92 -6.24 11.50
C ILE A 36 8.56 -5.10 10.70
N ARG A 37 8.33 -3.84 11.09
CA ARG A 37 8.89 -2.66 10.42
C ARG A 37 10.40 -2.50 10.57
N SER A 38 11.00 -3.18 11.55
CA SER A 38 12.45 -3.26 11.69
C SER A 38 13.11 -4.29 10.78
N GLN A 39 12.34 -5.21 10.20
CA GLN A 39 12.86 -6.26 9.32
C GLN A 39 12.78 -5.84 7.86
N CYS A 40 13.94 -5.62 7.27
CA CYS A 40 14.08 -5.17 5.88
C CYS A 40 13.56 -6.18 4.87
N ASP A 41 13.68 -7.48 5.18
CA ASP A 41 13.18 -8.57 4.33
C ASP A 41 11.65 -8.66 4.33
N LEU A 42 10.97 -8.00 5.28
CA LEU A 42 9.51 -7.98 5.39
C LEU A 42 8.91 -6.69 4.83
N GLU A 43 9.42 -5.52 5.24
CA GLU A 43 8.90 -4.22 4.79
C GLU A 43 9.46 -3.76 3.43
N ASP A 44 10.61 -4.28 3.03
CA ASP A 44 11.39 -3.86 1.85
C ASP A 44 11.36 -2.33 1.60
N PRO A 45 11.82 -1.50 2.57
CA PRO A 45 11.83 -0.04 2.43
C PRO A 45 12.70 0.45 1.27
N CYS A 46 13.53 -0.43 0.72
CA CYS A 46 14.52 -0.13 -0.29
C CYS A 46 13.99 -0.37 -1.71
N GLY A 47 13.09 -1.34 -1.88
CA GLY A 47 12.34 -1.58 -3.11
C GLY A 47 11.20 -0.60 -3.32
N ARG A 48 10.77 0.13 -2.28
CA ARG A 48 9.66 1.09 -2.40
C ARG A 48 9.98 2.26 -3.33
N MET A 49 9.06 2.52 -4.25
CA MET A 49 9.12 3.68 -5.13
C MET A 49 8.81 4.96 -4.34
N LYS A 50 9.72 5.94 -4.42
CA LYS A 50 9.51 7.24 -3.79
C LYS A 50 8.65 8.11 -4.69
N SER A 51 7.49 8.51 -4.19
CA SER A 51 6.61 9.42 -4.92
C SER A 51 7.30 10.76 -5.18
N LYS A 52 7.19 11.27 -6.42
CA LYS A 52 7.60 12.64 -6.75
C LYS A 52 6.52 13.59 -6.23
N THR A 53 6.91 14.64 -5.52
CA THR A 53 5.98 15.72 -5.19
C THR A 53 5.51 16.44 -6.46
N THR A 54 4.31 16.98 -6.46
CA THR A 54 3.68 17.68 -7.62
C THR A 54 4.53 18.84 -8.15
N ARG A 55 5.49 19.35 -7.38
CA ARG A 55 6.42 20.40 -7.82
C ARG A 55 7.59 19.87 -8.66
N ASN A 56 7.79 18.55 -8.69
CA ASN A 56 8.94 17.91 -9.32
C ASN A 56 8.51 16.85 -10.37
N THR A 57 7.26 16.95 -10.85
CA THR A 57 6.74 16.15 -11.95
C THR A 57 7.15 16.75 -13.28
N ASP A 58 7.40 15.88 -14.25
CA ASP A 58 7.63 16.30 -15.63
C ASP A 58 6.31 16.81 -16.24
N PHE A 59 6.38 17.67 -17.26
CA PHE A 59 5.19 18.13 -17.98
C PHE A 59 4.62 17.08 -18.94
N GLU A 60 5.47 16.14 -19.38
CA GLU A 60 5.14 15.14 -20.40
C GLU A 60 5.68 13.76 -20.01
N TYR A 61 4.87 12.74 -20.30
CA TYR A 61 5.14 11.33 -20.07
C TYR A 61 4.75 10.54 -21.33
N ASP A 62 5.49 9.48 -21.64
CA ASP A 62 5.14 8.57 -22.74
C ASP A 62 3.90 7.74 -22.38
N PHE A 63 3.77 7.39 -21.09
CA PHE A 63 2.65 6.61 -20.57
C PHE A 63 2.21 7.13 -19.20
N ILE A 64 0.89 7.18 -19.01
CA ILE A 64 0.27 7.43 -17.70
C ILE A 64 -0.58 6.21 -17.35
N VAL A 65 -0.21 5.53 -16.26
CA VAL A 65 -0.93 4.41 -15.68
C VAL A 65 -1.79 4.95 -14.54
N VAL A 66 -3.10 4.75 -14.61
CA VAL A 66 -4.06 5.18 -13.59
C VAL A 66 -4.47 3.96 -12.77
N GLY A 67 -4.13 3.96 -11.48
CA GLY A 67 -4.31 2.87 -10.54
C GLY A 67 -3.07 1.96 -10.46
N GLY A 68 -2.48 1.84 -9.26
CA GLY A 68 -1.39 0.95 -8.85
C GLY A 68 -1.86 -0.41 -8.32
N GLY A 69 -3.08 -0.83 -8.63
CA GLY A 69 -3.56 -2.19 -8.32
C GLY A 69 -2.82 -3.29 -9.10
N SER A 70 -3.29 -4.53 -9.00
CA SER A 70 -2.59 -5.72 -9.54
C SER A 70 -2.21 -5.62 -11.02
N GLY A 71 -3.07 -5.04 -11.87
CA GLY A 71 -2.76 -4.84 -13.29
C GLY A 71 -1.84 -3.64 -13.54
N GLY A 72 -2.11 -2.52 -12.86
CA GLY A 72 -1.40 -1.27 -13.10
C GLY A 72 0.05 -1.30 -12.61
N SER A 73 0.33 -1.91 -11.47
CA SER A 73 1.70 -2.09 -10.96
C SER A 73 2.56 -2.94 -11.91
N VAL A 74 2.00 -4.02 -12.47
CA VAL A 74 2.66 -4.87 -13.46
C VAL A 74 2.94 -4.10 -14.75
N ILE A 75 1.96 -3.37 -15.28
CA ILE A 75 2.13 -2.59 -16.50
C ILE A 75 3.17 -1.48 -16.30
N ALA A 76 3.09 -0.73 -15.20
CA ALA A 76 4.04 0.33 -14.88
C ALA A 76 5.47 -0.21 -14.78
N SER A 77 5.64 -1.35 -14.10
CA SER A 77 6.94 -2.04 -13.98
C SER A 77 7.51 -2.41 -15.35
N ARG A 78 6.72 -3.06 -16.22
CA ARG A 78 7.19 -3.48 -17.56
C ARG A 78 7.51 -2.32 -18.49
N LEU A 79 6.68 -1.28 -18.51
CA LEU A 79 6.96 -0.08 -19.30
C LEU A 79 8.25 0.60 -18.83
N SER A 80 8.50 0.62 -17.51
CA SER A 80 9.70 1.25 -16.94
C SER A 80 11.01 0.50 -17.21
N GLU A 81 10.98 -0.76 -17.69
CA GLU A 81 12.19 -1.48 -18.11
C GLU A 81 12.88 -0.81 -19.31
N ILE A 82 12.11 -0.09 -20.14
CA ILE A 82 12.64 0.69 -21.25
C ILE A 82 13.05 2.07 -20.75
N LYS A 83 14.37 2.26 -20.57
CA LYS A 83 14.96 3.48 -19.98
C LYS A 83 14.62 4.79 -20.70
N ASN A 84 14.20 4.73 -21.96
CA ASN A 84 13.86 5.90 -22.76
C ASN A 84 12.42 6.38 -22.52
N TRP A 85 11.57 5.56 -21.90
CA TRP A 85 10.19 5.92 -21.63
C TRP A 85 10.03 6.55 -20.24
N LYS A 86 9.33 7.68 -20.19
CA LYS A 86 8.84 8.30 -18.96
C LYS A 86 7.46 7.75 -18.63
N VAL A 87 7.37 7.01 -17.53
CA VAL A 87 6.12 6.40 -17.07
C VAL A 87 5.67 7.09 -15.78
N LEU A 88 4.44 7.59 -15.76
CA LEU A 88 3.78 8.11 -14.57
C LEU A 88 2.76 7.09 -14.07
N LEU A 89 2.88 6.67 -12.80
CA LEU A 89 1.83 5.91 -12.11
C LEU A 89 1.09 6.85 -11.16
N VAL A 90 -0.23 6.90 -11.27
CA VAL A 90 -1.10 7.66 -10.35
C VAL A 90 -1.95 6.68 -9.58
N GLU A 91 -1.75 6.60 -8.27
CA GLU A 91 -2.55 5.78 -7.36
C GLU A 91 -3.29 6.70 -6.37
N ALA A 92 -4.55 6.40 -6.10
CA ALA A 92 -5.38 7.20 -5.19
C ALA A 92 -5.14 6.84 -3.72
N GLY A 93 -4.88 5.57 -3.46
CA GLY A 93 -4.56 5.05 -2.15
C GLY A 93 -3.14 5.39 -1.68
N PRO A 94 -2.88 5.25 -0.37
CA PRO A 94 -1.53 5.32 0.17
C PRO A 94 -0.76 4.01 -0.11
N ASP A 95 0.50 3.92 0.32
CA ASP A 95 1.19 2.63 0.43
C ASP A 95 0.40 1.67 1.36
N GLU A 96 0.62 0.38 1.19
CA GLU A 96 -0.03 -0.64 1.99
C GLU A 96 0.34 -0.55 3.48
N PRO A 97 -0.61 -0.77 4.41
CA PRO A 97 -0.33 -0.84 5.84
C PRO A 97 0.40 -2.14 6.20
N THR A 98 1.17 -2.11 7.30
CA THR A 98 1.96 -3.27 7.79
C THR A 98 1.15 -4.57 7.87
N GLY A 99 -0.11 -4.50 8.32
CA GLY A 99 -0.96 -5.68 8.48
C GLY A 99 -1.43 -6.29 7.15
N ALA A 100 -1.29 -5.61 6.01
CA ALA A 100 -1.59 -6.16 4.69
C ALA A 100 -0.64 -7.32 4.32
N GLN A 101 0.54 -7.38 4.92
CA GLN A 101 1.50 -8.48 4.78
C GLN A 101 1.08 -9.76 5.55
N ILE A 102 0.05 -9.67 6.40
CA ILE A 102 -0.42 -10.77 7.24
C ILE A 102 -1.75 -11.29 6.67
N PRO A 103 -1.79 -12.45 5.99
CA PRO A 103 -2.99 -12.89 5.27
C PRO A 103 -4.24 -13.03 6.14
N SER A 104 -4.09 -13.43 7.41
CA SER A 104 -5.20 -13.58 8.35
C SER A 104 -5.87 -12.26 8.75
N MET A 105 -5.26 -11.11 8.44
CA MET A 105 -5.79 -9.79 8.80
C MET A 105 -6.69 -9.17 7.73
N PHE A 106 -6.88 -9.80 6.57
CA PHE A 106 -7.59 -9.18 5.45
C PHE A 106 -9.00 -8.68 5.83
N LEU A 107 -9.73 -9.42 6.68
CA LEU A 107 -11.08 -9.05 7.12
C LEU A 107 -11.12 -7.73 7.91
N ASN A 108 -10.02 -7.35 8.58
CA ASN A 108 -9.95 -6.12 9.36
C ASN A 108 -9.92 -4.87 8.47
N TYR A 109 -9.67 -5.02 7.17
CA TYR A 109 -9.59 -3.90 6.23
C TYR A 109 -10.91 -3.60 5.52
N ILE A 110 -11.91 -4.48 5.62
CA ILE A 110 -13.25 -4.23 5.07
C ILE A 110 -13.86 -3.02 5.80
N GLY A 111 -14.26 -1.99 5.07
CA GLY A 111 -14.78 -0.74 5.62
C GLY A 111 -13.72 0.22 6.19
N SER A 112 -12.43 -0.12 6.12
CA SER A 112 -11.32 0.73 6.57
C SER A 112 -10.94 1.79 5.52
N ASP A 113 -10.00 2.69 5.84
CA ASP A 113 -9.61 3.78 4.94
C ASP A 113 -8.84 3.32 3.67
N ILE A 114 -8.46 2.04 3.59
CA ILE A 114 -7.89 1.44 2.38
C ILE A 114 -8.91 0.64 1.55
N ASP A 115 -10.18 0.63 1.98
CA ASP A 115 -11.32 0.11 1.23
C ASP A 115 -12.04 1.28 0.54
N TRP A 116 -12.45 1.07 -0.72
CA TRP A 116 -13.25 2.04 -1.47
C TRP A 116 -14.68 2.18 -0.92
N LYS A 117 -15.17 1.18 -0.15
CA LYS A 117 -16.49 1.19 0.50
C LYS A 117 -17.66 1.41 -0.47
N TYR A 118 -17.51 0.94 -1.72
CA TYR A 118 -18.62 0.96 -2.66
C TYR A 118 -19.70 -0.01 -2.20
N ASN A 119 -20.94 0.50 -2.15
CA ASN A 119 -22.13 -0.33 -1.93
C ASN A 119 -22.85 -0.51 -3.26
N THR A 120 -23.43 -1.68 -3.46
CA THR A 120 -24.33 -1.93 -4.59
C THR A 120 -25.71 -1.36 -4.29
N GLU A 121 -26.48 -1.13 -5.34
CA GLU A 121 -27.93 -0.95 -5.18
C GLU A 121 -28.58 -2.28 -4.73
N PRO A 122 -29.74 -2.24 -4.03
CA PRO A 122 -30.46 -3.45 -3.63
C PRO A 122 -30.84 -4.32 -4.84
N GLU A 123 -30.67 -5.65 -4.72
CA GLU A 123 -30.91 -6.62 -5.80
C GLU A 123 -31.67 -7.84 -5.26
N GLN A 124 -32.66 -8.35 -6.00
CA GLN A 124 -33.61 -9.36 -5.48
C GLN A 124 -32.99 -10.74 -5.26
N TYR A 125 -31.89 -11.05 -5.93
CA TYR A 125 -31.23 -12.35 -5.94
C TYR A 125 -29.84 -12.33 -5.27
N ALA A 126 -29.43 -11.20 -4.69
CA ALA A 126 -28.20 -11.07 -3.91
C ALA A 126 -28.49 -11.07 -2.41
N CYS A 127 -27.62 -11.70 -1.62
CA CYS A 127 -27.66 -11.60 -0.17
C CYS A 127 -26.93 -10.34 0.30
N LEU A 128 -27.37 -9.76 1.42
CA LEU A 128 -26.79 -8.54 2.03
C LEU A 128 -26.91 -7.28 1.15
N GLY A 129 -27.84 -7.31 0.19
CA GLY A 129 -28.41 -6.16 -0.52
C GLY A 129 -29.91 -6.13 -0.33
#